data_AF-A0A1C6A8J2-F1
#
_entry.id   AF-A0A1C6A8J2-F1
#
_cell.length_a   1.000
_cell.length_b   1.000
_cell.length_c   1.000
_cell.angle_alpha   90.00
_cell.angle_beta   90.00
_cell.angle_gamma   90.00
#
_symmetry.space_group_name_H-M   'P 1'
#
loop_
_entity.id
_entity.type
_entity.pdbx_description
1 polymer ?
#
loop_
_entity_poly.entity_id
_entity_poly.type
_entity_poly.pdbx_seq_one_letter_code
_entity_poly.pdbx_strand_id
1 'polypeptide(L)'
;MPAIIRRVKGQCNLIWLENLNLRGDYKTIILDYIREKHPHRLPLYQEIYVQGNRGYWRMLDQELKADAASLGLDYMTNDDSMQWPFDAPPVVVNHFYHEQIKRSARKDGSRHAETVGG
;
A
#
# COMPACT_ATOMS: atom_id res chain seq x y z
N MET A 1 0.28 -9.99 11.49
CA MET A 1 0.63 -10.00 10.05
C MET A 1 1.55 -11.14 9.62
N PRO A 2 2.61 -11.51 10.37
CA PRO A 2 3.61 -12.50 9.91
C PRO A 2 3.00 -13.88 9.59
N ALA A 3 1.97 -14.29 10.34
CA ALA A 3 1.25 -15.54 10.12
C ALA A 3 0.53 -15.60 8.76
N ILE A 4 0.05 -14.47 8.24
CA ILE A 4 -0.67 -14.41 6.95
C ILE A 4 0.35 -14.64 5.82
N ILE A 5 1.47 -13.92 5.83
CA ILE A 5 2.54 -14.09 4.82
C ILE A 5 3.01 -15.55 4.77
N ARG A 6 3.30 -16.14 5.93
CA ARG A 6 3.71 -17.56 6.02
C ARG A 6 2.65 -18.51 5.46
N ARG A 7 1.37 -18.24 5.67
CA ARG A 7 0.27 -19.09 5.21
C ARG A 7 0.06 -18.99 3.69
N VAL A 8 0.21 -17.79 3.12
CA VAL A 8 -0.16 -17.52 1.72
C VAL A 8 1.02 -17.62 0.75
N LYS A 9 2.27 -17.61 1.22
CA LYS A 9 3.47 -17.55 0.35
C LYS A 9 3.61 -18.67 -0.70
N GLY A 10 2.89 -19.79 -0.55
CA GLY A 10 2.88 -20.88 -1.53
C GLY A 10 1.64 -20.90 -2.43
N GLN A 11 0.79 -19.87 -2.36
CA GLN A 11 -0.52 -19.81 -3.03
C GLN A 11 -0.67 -18.59 -3.94
N CYS A 12 0.35 -17.72 -3.99
CA CYS A 12 0.31 -16.50 -4.78
C CYS A 12 1.72 -16.11 -5.23
N ASN A 13 1.77 -15.26 -6.26
CA ASN A 13 2.99 -14.61 -6.73
C ASN A 13 3.19 -13.23 -6.10
N LEU A 14 2.13 -12.63 -5.57
CA LEU A 14 2.15 -11.29 -4.98
C LEU A 14 1.36 -11.31 -3.66
N ILE A 15 1.91 -10.61 -2.66
CA ILE A 15 1.26 -10.34 -1.38
C ILE A 15 1.16 -8.83 -1.24
N TRP A 16 -0.02 -8.28 -1.55
CA TRP A 16 -0.25 -6.84 -1.50
C TRP A 16 -0.75 -6.39 -0.13
N LEU A 17 -0.06 -5.42 0.46
CA LEU A 17 -0.38 -4.87 1.78
C LEU A 17 -0.82 -3.42 1.63
N GLU A 18 -2.08 -3.13 1.91
CA GLU A 18 -2.64 -1.78 1.76
C GLU A 18 -3.25 -1.26 3.06
N ASN A 19 -3.26 0.07 3.20
CA ASN A 19 -4.05 0.73 4.23
C ASN A 19 -5.48 1.02 3.70
N LEU A 20 -6.46 1.22 4.59
CA LEU A 20 -7.88 1.40 4.19
C LEU A 20 -8.19 2.68 3.42
N ASN A 21 -7.26 3.62 3.39
CA ASN A 21 -7.36 4.85 2.63
C ASN A 21 -8.65 5.65 2.90
N LEU A 22 -8.99 5.84 4.17
CA LEU A 22 -10.26 6.45 4.55
C LEU A 22 -10.27 7.96 4.24
N ARG A 23 -11.14 8.36 3.30
CA ARG A 23 -11.35 9.76 2.87
C ARG A 23 -12.83 10.11 2.88
N GLY A 24 -13.14 11.41 2.98
CA GLY A 24 -14.52 11.89 2.92
C GLY A 24 -15.44 11.18 3.92
N ASP A 25 -16.68 10.95 3.51
CA ASP A 25 -17.72 10.36 4.37
C ASP A 25 -17.41 8.93 4.80
N TYR A 26 -16.65 8.17 4.00
CA TYR A 26 -16.22 6.82 4.36
C TYR A 26 -15.42 6.78 5.66
N LYS A 27 -14.64 7.84 5.95
CA LYS A 27 -13.88 7.92 7.20
C LYS A 27 -14.80 7.91 8.42
N THR A 28 -15.88 8.71 8.38
CA THR A 28 -16.85 8.78 9.47
C THR A 28 -17.58 7.45 9.62
N ILE A 29 -18.11 6.90 8.53
CA ILE A 29 -18.85 5.63 8.53
C ILE A 29 -18.01 4.49 9.12
N ILE A 30 -16.74 4.36 8.72
CA ILE A 30 -15.86 3.30 9.21
C ILE A 30 -15.47 3.52 10.68
N LEU A 31 -15.21 4.76 11.10
CA LEU A 31 -14.91 5.04 12.52
C LEU A 31 -16.12 4.78 13.42
N ASP A 32 -17.33 5.07 12.95
CA ASP A 32 -18.56 4.78 13.68
C ASP A 32 -18.79 3.26 13.79
N TYR A 33 -18.62 2.53 12.69
CA TYR A 33 -18.66 1.07 12.72
C TYR A 33 -17.64 0.48 13.71
N ILE A 34 -16.41 0.99 13.72
CA ILE A 34 -15.37 0.53 14.66
C ILE A 34 -15.76 0.88 16.10
N ARG A 35 -16.32 2.07 16.35
CA ARG A 35 -16.79 2.45 17.69
C ARG A 35 -17.84 1.48 18.22
N GLU A 36 -18.78 1.08 17.37
CA GLU A 36 -19.87 0.19 17.76
C GLU A 36 -19.44 -1.29 17.90
N LYS A 37 -18.65 -1.81 16.96
CA LYS A 37 -18.34 -3.25 16.88
C LYS A 37 -16.99 -3.61 17.49
N HIS A 38 -16.04 -2.68 17.47
CA HIS A 38 -14.66 -2.92 17.91
C HIS A 38 -14.08 -1.70 18.68
N PRO A 39 -14.72 -1.26 19.78
CA PRO A 39 -14.36 -0.01 20.47
C PRO A 39 -12.89 0.03 20.92
N HIS A 40 -12.30 -1.12 21.23
CA HIS A 40 -10.89 -1.25 21.60
C HIS A 40 -9.91 -0.86 20.48
N ARG A 41 -10.34 -0.87 19.20
CA ARG A 41 -9.52 -0.45 18.05
C ARG A 41 -9.69 1.02 17.70
N LEU A 42 -10.73 1.68 18.22
CA LEU A 42 -11.05 3.06 17.87
C LEU A 42 -9.88 4.02 18.13
N PRO A 43 -9.16 3.96 19.27
CA PRO A 43 -8.04 4.88 19.52
C PRO A 43 -6.96 4.81 18.42
N LEU A 44 -6.56 3.60 18.03
CA LEU A 44 -5.57 3.39 16.97
C LEU A 44 -6.04 3.97 15.63
N TYR A 45 -7.30 3.75 15.27
CA TYR A 45 -7.84 4.27 14.01
C TYR A 45 -8.00 5.79 14.02
N GLN A 46 -8.28 6.40 15.19
CA GLN A 46 -8.27 7.85 15.33
C GLN A 46 -6.86 8.42 15.19
N GLU A 47 -5.85 7.80 15.80
CA GLU A 47 -4.44 8.21 15.60
C GLU A 47 -4.06 8.17 14.11
N ILE A 48 -4.41 7.09 13.42
CA ILE A 48 -4.05 6.91 12.00
C ILE A 48 -4.81 7.89 11.10
N TYR A 49 -6.15 7.94 11.20
CA TYR A 49 -7.01 8.59 10.18
C TYR A 49 -7.54 9.96 10.57
N VAL A 50 -7.51 10.32 11.86
CA VAL A 50 -7.92 11.66 12.33
C VAL A 50 -6.68 12.52 12.59
N GLN A 51 -5.69 11.99 13.31
CA GLN A 51 -4.46 12.71 13.62
C GLN A 51 -3.40 12.62 12.51
N GLY A 52 -3.58 11.71 11.55
CA GLY A 52 -2.63 11.50 10.45
C GLY A 52 -1.30 10.90 10.91
N ASN A 53 -1.29 10.21 12.06
CA ASN A 53 -0.06 9.65 12.63
C ASN A 53 0.37 8.40 11.84
N ARG A 54 1.55 8.49 11.20
CA ARG A 54 2.16 7.39 10.43
C ARG A 54 3.06 6.47 11.27
N GLY A 55 3.14 6.66 12.59
CA GLY A 55 3.98 5.85 13.48
C GLY A 55 3.67 4.37 13.39
N TYR A 56 2.39 4.00 13.44
CA TYR A 56 1.93 2.62 13.29
C TYR A 56 2.40 1.99 11.97
N TRP A 57 2.21 2.68 10.84
CA TRP A 57 2.62 2.17 9.53
C TRP A 57 4.13 2.02 9.38
N ARG A 58 4.92 2.94 9.95
CA ARG A 58 6.40 2.84 9.94
C ARG A 58 6.91 1.67 10.75
N MET A 59 6.34 1.46 11.95
CA MET A 59 6.68 0.31 12.79
C MET A 59 6.32 -1.00 12.07
N LEU A 60 5.10 -1.09 11.52
CA LEU A 60 4.64 -2.28 10.81
C LEU A 60 5.47 -2.56 9.55
N ASP A 61 5.85 -1.53 8.79
CA ASP A 61 6.74 -1.67 7.62
C ASP A 61 8.10 -2.28 8.00
N GLN A 62 8.69 -1.87 9.13
CA GLN A 62 9.95 -2.43 9.62
C GLN A 62 9.82 -3.91 10.02
N GLU A 63 8.74 -4.25 10.74
CA GLU A 63 8.45 -5.63 11.13
C GLU A 63 8.29 -6.54 9.90
N LEU A 64 7.51 -6.09 8.91
CA LEU A 64 7.25 -6.84 7.69
C LEU A 64 8.50 -7.02 6.81
N LYS A 65 9.36 -6.00 6.73
CA LYS A 65 10.65 -6.09 6.04
C LYS A 65 11.55 -7.16 6.67
N ALA A 66 11.65 -7.17 8.00
CA ALA A 66 12.43 -8.17 8.72
C ALA A 66 11.87 -9.59 8.51
N ASP A 67 10.54 -9.74 8.54
CA ASP A 67 9.91 -11.03 8.30
C ASP A 67 10.07 -11.53 6.87
N ALA A 68 9.88 -10.67 5.87
CA ALA A 68 10.08 -11.02 4.46
C ALA A 68 11.52 -11.49 4.23
N ALA A 69 12.51 -10.76 4.76
CA ALA A 69 13.91 -11.17 4.72
C ALA A 69 14.15 -12.52 5.40
N SER A 70 13.53 -12.78 6.56
CA SER A 70 13.64 -14.09 7.24
C SER A 70 13.06 -15.26 6.44
N LEU A 71 12.14 -14.97 5.52
CA LEU A 71 11.48 -15.95 4.66
C LEU A 71 12.12 -16.06 3.27
N GLY A 72 13.14 -15.25 2.97
CA GLY A 72 13.76 -15.16 1.66
C GLY A 72 12.82 -14.58 0.59
N LEU A 73 11.90 -13.71 0.98
CA LEU A 73 10.95 -13.04 0.07
C LEU A 73 11.40 -11.61 -0.20
N ASP A 74 11.25 -11.18 -1.45
CA ASP A 74 11.47 -9.79 -1.82
C ASP A 74 10.39 -8.88 -1.26
N TYR A 75 10.78 -7.66 -0.90
CA TYR A 75 9.92 -6.66 -0.29
C TYR A 75 10.05 -5.33 -1.01
N MET A 76 8.93 -4.82 -1.50
CA MET A 76 8.90 -3.59 -2.30
C MET A 76 7.90 -2.60 -1.71
N THR A 77 8.14 -1.31 -1.93
CA THR A 77 7.30 -0.24 -1.36
C THR A 77 6.86 0.69 -2.47
N ASN A 78 5.54 0.87 -2.62
CA ASN A 78 4.93 1.79 -3.59
C ASN A 78 5.37 1.60 -5.05
N ASP A 79 5.70 0.37 -5.44
CA ASP A 79 6.01 0.02 -6.83
C ASP A 79 4.96 -0.99 -7.33
N ASP A 80 4.19 -0.60 -8.33
CA ASP A 80 3.18 -1.40 -9.01
C ASP A 80 3.57 -1.72 -10.47
N SER A 81 4.78 -1.34 -10.88
CA SER A 81 5.28 -1.47 -12.26
C SER A 81 6.03 -2.77 -12.54
N MET A 82 6.13 -3.65 -11.54
CA MET A 82 6.97 -4.83 -11.59
C MET A 82 6.49 -5.90 -12.57
N GLN A 83 7.44 -6.56 -13.20
CA GLN A 83 7.22 -7.84 -13.85
C GLN A 83 7.87 -8.93 -12.99
N TRP A 84 7.06 -9.90 -12.55
CA TRP A 84 7.52 -11.00 -11.72
C TRP A 84 7.36 -12.33 -12.45
N PRO A 85 8.38 -13.21 -12.49
CA PRO A 85 8.25 -14.53 -13.07
C PRO A 85 7.17 -15.35 -12.35
N PHE A 86 6.39 -16.13 -13.10
CA PHE A 86 5.33 -16.95 -12.52
C PHE A 86 5.85 -18.05 -11.58
N ASP A 87 7.05 -18.56 -11.83
CA ASP A 87 7.65 -19.64 -11.03
C ASP A 87 8.53 -19.13 -9.87
N ALA A 88 8.66 -17.81 -9.72
CA ALA A 88 9.44 -17.22 -8.63
C ALA A 88 8.65 -17.18 -7.31
N PRO A 89 9.34 -17.22 -6.14
CA PRO A 89 8.70 -16.96 -4.84
C PRO A 89 7.93 -15.63 -4.83
N PRO A 90 6.89 -15.47 -4.01
CA PRO A 90 6.11 -14.24 -4.04
C PRO A 90 6.89 -13.01 -3.58
N VAL A 91 6.51 -11.86 -4.14
CA VAL A 91 6.94 -10.55 -3.64
C VAL A 91 5.91 -10.00 -2.66
N VAL A 92 6.39 -9.42 -1.57
CA VAL A 92 5.58 -8.61 -0.66
C VAL A 92 5.60 -7.16 -1.14
N VAL A 93 4.43 -6.63 -1.49
CA VAL A 93 4.28 -5.26 -2.00
C VAL A 93 3.60 -4.42 -0.92
N ASN A 94 4.34 -3.51 -0.31
CA ASN A 94 3.82 -2.55 0.67
C ASN A 94 3.30 -1.28 -0.02
N HIS A 95 2.00 -1.02 0.13
CA HIS A 95 1.28 0.12 -0.41
C HIS A 95 0.66 1.01 0.70
N PHE A 96 1.24 0.99 1.90
CA PHE A 96 0.79 1.83 3.03
C PHE A 96 0.95 3.33 2.77
N TYR A 97 1.80 3.73 1.82
CA TYR A 97 2.13 5.13 1.56
C TYR A 97 1.70 5.55 0.15
N HIS A 98 0.64 4.96 -0.39
CA HIS A 98 0.16 5.25 -1.74
C HIS A 98 -0.17 6.74 -1.96
N GLU A 99 -0.47 7.50 -0.90
CA GLU A 99 -0.64 8.94 -0.98
C GLU A 99 0.65 9.71 -1.28
N GLN A 100 1.81 9.09 -1.12
CA GLN A 100 3.13 9.65 -1.48
C GLN A 100 3.51 9.37 -2.94
N ILE A 101 2.78 8.49 -3.62
CA ILE A 101 2.96 8.23 -5.04
C ILE A 101 2.51 9.49 -5.79
N LYS A 102 3.47 10.28 -6.25
CA LYS A 102 3.20 11.46 -7.08
C LYS A 102 2.58 10.99 -8.38
N ARG A 103 1.27 11.18 -8.54
CA ARG A 103 0.64 11.13 -9.87
C ARG A 103 1.26 12.24 -10.71
N SER A 104 2.18 11.92 -11.60
CA SER A 104 2.53 12.81 -12.71
C SER A 104 1.34 12.85 -13.66
N ALA A 105 0.30 13.60 -13.27
CA ALA A 105 -0.70 14.03 -14.21
C ALA A 105 -0.03 14.98 -15.21
N ARG A 106 -0.03 14.59 -16.48
CA ARG A 106 0.42 15.30 -17.70
C ARG A 106 1.80 14.89 -18.24
N LYS A 107 1.78 13.98 -19.20
CA LYS A 107 2.49 14.13 -20.48
C LYS A 107 1.88 13.19 -21.51
N ASP A 108 0.83 13.66 -22.19
CA ASP A 108 0.79 13.56 -23.66
C ASP A 108 -0.20 14.59 -24.21
N GLY A 109 0.30 15.81 -24.39
CA GLY A 109 -0.29 16.74 -25.33
C GLY A 109 0.72 16.84 -26.45
N SER A 110 0.70 15.86 -27.36
CA SER A 110 1.52 15.86 -28.57
C SER A 110 1.27 17.17 -29.32
N ARG A 111 2.26 18.06 -29.25
CA ARG A 111 2.35 19.26 -30.10
C ARG A 111 2.79 18.77 -31.47
N HIS A 112 1.86 18.61 -32.40
CA HIS A 112 2.22 18.70 -33.82
C HIS A 112 2.25 20.18 -34.19
N ALA A 113 3.43 20.77 -34.00
CA ALA A 113 3.86 21.95 -34.73
C ALA A 113 4.99 21.49 -35.65
N GLU A 114 4.66 21.20 -36.90
CA GLU A 114 5.63 21.21 -38.00
C GLU A 114 5.22 22.34 -38.95
N THR A 115 6.11 23.31 -39.06
CA THR A 115 6.12 24.39 -40.03
C THR A 115 7.19 24.07 -41.08
N VAL A 116 7.04 24.68 -42.27
CA VAL A 116 7.99 24.81 -43.39
C VAL A 116 7.85 23.65 -44.40
N GLY A 117 7.57 23.85 -45.70
CA GLY A 117 7.86 24.95 -46.61
C GLY A 117 8.70 24.38 -47.75
N GLY A 118 8.16 24.40 -48.97
CA GLY A 118 8.77 23.95 -50.23
C GLY A 118 7.84 24.23 -51.39
#